data_AF-J4KPZ4-F1
#
_entry.id   AF-J4KPZ4-F1
#
_cell.length_a   1.000
_cell.length_b   1.000
_cell.length_c   1.000
_cell.angle_alpha   90.00
_cell.angle_beta   90.00
_cell.angle_gamma   90.00
#
_symmetry.space_group_name_H-M   'P 1'
#
loop_
_entity.id
_entity.type
_entity.pdbx_description
1 polymer ?
#
loop_
_entity_poly.entity_id
_entity_poly.type
_entity_poly.pdbx_seq_one_letter_code
_entity_poly.pdbx_strand_id
1 'polypeptide(L)'
;MVKAVCVLRGDAKVAGTVTFEQESESAATTITWDISGNDPNAERGFHIHTFGDNTNGCTSAGPHFNPHGKTHGAPSDAVRHVGDLGNIKTDAQGNAKGSVQDSHVKLIGPHSVVGRTVVVHAGTDDLGKGGNEESLKTGNAGPRPACGVIGVAN
;
A
#
# COMPACT_ATOMS: atom_id res chain seq x y z
N MET A 1 0.66 -10.78 19.41
CA MET A 1 1.20 -9.82 18.42
C MET A 1 2.07 -10.48 17.34
N VAL A 2 1.71 -10.29 16.07
CA VAL A 2 2.53 -10.57 14.88
C VAL A 2 3.04 -9.24 14.32
N LYS A 3 4.29 -9.23 13.84
CA LYS A 3 4.88 -8.08 13.17
C LYS A 3 5.36 -8.45 11.77
N ALA A 4 5.32 -7.47 10.88
CA ALA A 4 5.89 -7.58 9.55
C ALA A 4 6.56 -6.28 9.12
N VAL A 5 7.46 -6.37 8.14
CA VAL A 5 8.20 -5.25 7.58
C VAL A 5 8.27 -5.36 6.07
N CYS A 6 8.22 -4.23 5.39
CA CYS A 6 8.45 -4.08 3.97
C CYS A 6 9.51 -2.99 3.76
N VAL A 7 10.57 -3.32 3.03
CA VAL A 7 11.57 -2.35 2.59
C VAL A 7 11.26 -1.96 1.15
N LEU A 8 10.93 -0.70 0.93
CA LEU A 8 10.57 -0.14 -0.37
C LEU A 8 11.83 0.25 -1.14
N ARG A 9 11.99 -0.31 -2.34
CA ARG A 9 13.06 0.00 -3.29
C ARG A 9 12.54 0.03 -4.72
N GLY A 10 13.28 0.68 -5.60
CA GLY A 10 13.05 0.69 -7.04
C GLY A 10 14.21 1.41 -7.75
N ASP A 11 14.08 1.60 -9.06
CA ASP A 11 15.10 2.31 -9.86
C ASP A 11 14.99 3.84 -9.74
N ALA A 12 13.89 4.33 -9.14
CA ALA A 12 13.70 5.74 -8.80
C ALA A 12 14.33 6.08 -7.44
N LYS A 13 14.36 7.38 -7.11
CA LYS A 13 14.86 7.87 -5.80
C LYS A 13 13.96 7.51 -4.62
N VAL A 14 12.73 7.02 -4.85
CA VAL A 14 11.77 6.68 -3.79
C VAL A 14 12.24 5.44 -3.04
N ALA A 15 12.38 5.54 -1.73
CA ALA A 15 12.75 4.42 -0.87
C ALA A 15 12.26 4.66 0.56
N GLY A 16 12.09 3.58 1.33
CA GLY A 16 11.63 3.68 2.70
C GLY A 16 11.34 2.34 3.35
N THR A 17 10.71 2.40 4.51
CA THR A 17 10.28 1.23 5.26
C THR A 17 8.82 1.38 5.67
N VAL A 18 8.09 0.27 5.63
CA VAL A 18 6.73 0.15 6.16
C VAL A 18 6.72 -0.99 7.16
N THR A 19 6.21 -0.75 8.36
CA THR A 19 6.05 -1.77 9.40
C THR A 19 4.57 -2.02 9.67
N PHE A 20 4.28 -3.25 10.08
CA PHE A 20 2.93 -3.72 10.36
C PHE A 20 2.93 -4.42 11.71
N GLU A 21 1.93 -4.15 12.53
CA GLU A 21 1.74 -4.80 13.83
C GLU A 21 0.28 -5.19 14.00
N GLN A 22 0.03 -6.43 14.39
CA GLN A 22 -1.33 -6.93 14.64
C GLN A 22 -1.35 -7.80 15.91
N GLU A 23 -2.20 -7.43 16.87
CA GLU A 23 -2.24 -8.16 18.16
C GLU A 23 -2.78 -9.59 18.01
N SER A 24 -3.94 -9.71 17.35
CA SER A 24 -4.68 -10.95 17.08
C SER A 24 -5.44 -10.82 15.75
N GLU A 25 -5.96 -11.92 15.20
CA GLU A 25 -6.66 -11.91 13.90
C GLU A 25 -7.86 -10.92 13.86
N SER A 26 -8.60 -10.82 14.97
CA SER A 26 -9.74 -9.90 15.09
C SER A 26 -9.32 -8.44 15.30
N ALA A 27 -8.08 -8.17 15.70
CA ALA A 27 -7.59 -6.81 15.90
C ALA A 27 -7.31 -6.11 14.55
N ALA A 28 -7.37 -4.77 14.58
CA ALA A 28 -6.87 -3.96 13.48
C ALA A 28 -5.34 -4.09 13.37
N THR A 29 -4.81 -3.89 12.16
CA THR A 29 -3.37 -3.81 11.92
C THR A 29 -2.94 -2.35 11.95
N THR A 30 -1.94 -2.03 12.77
CA THR A 30 -1.25 -0.74 12.72
C THR A 30 -0.20 -0.80 11.63
N ILE A 31 -0.23 0.17 10.71
CA ILE A 31 0.67 0.28 9.57
C ILE A 31 1.40 1.61 9.70
N THR A 32 2.72 1.58 9.79
CA THR A 32 3.56 2.77 9.97
C THR A 32 4.57 2.87 8.84
N TRP A 33 4.80 4.06 8.31
CA TRP A 33 5.71 4.27 7.18
C TRP A 33 6.67 5.43 7.42
N ASP A 34 7.88 5.26 6.89
CA ASP A 34 8.90 6.30 6.75
C ASP A 34 9.50 6.18 5.34
N ILE A 35 9.10 7.07 4.45
CA ILE A 35 9.37 7.01 3.01
C ILE A 35 9.95 8.35 2.57
N SER A 36 10.98 8.31 1.74
CA SER A 36 11.67 9.50 1.23
C SER A 36 11.79 9.44 -0.30
N GLY A 37 12.16 10.56 -0.90
CA GLY A 37 12.38 10.65 -2.34
C GLY A 37 11.10 10.74 -3.17
N ASN A 38 9.96 11.05 -2.56
CA ASN A 38 8.76 11.39 -3.32
C ASN A 38 8.87 12.83 -3.86
N ASP A 39 7.86 13.26 -4.62
CA ASP A 39 7.74 14.67 -4.95
C ASP A 39 7.28 15.48 -3.72
N PRO A 40 7.74 16.73 -3.56
CA PRO A 40 7.37 17.56 -2.43
C PRO A 40 5.88 17.95 -2.41
N ASN A 41 5.32 18.13 -1.22
CA ASN A 41 3.96 18.69 -0.99
C ASN A 41 2.87 18.01 -1.83
N ALA A 42 2.89 16.68 -1.89
CA ALA A 42 2.04 15.88 -2.75
C ALA A 42 1.30 14.78 -1.97
N GLU A 43 0.31 14.19 -2.63
CA GLU A 43 -0.34 12.96 -2.22
C GLU A 43 0.08 11.83 -3.16
N ARG A 44 0.40 10.66 -2.59
CA ARG A 44 0.91 9.50 -3.35
C ARG A 44 0.10 8.26 -2.99
N GLY A 45 -0.42 7.59 -4.01
CA GLY A 45 -1.18 6.35 -3.83
C GLY A 45 -0.34 5.29 -3.15
N PHE A 46 -0.93 4.58 -2.18
CA PHE A 46 -0.23 3.65 -1.31
C PHE A 46 -1.06 2.39 -1.16
N HIS A 47 -0.56 1.27 -1.68
CA HIS A 47 -1.36 0.06 -1.83
C HIS A 47 -0.60 -1.20 -1.48
N ILE A 48 -1.34 -2.22 -1.06
CA ILE A 48 -0.87 -3.61 -1.02
C ILE A 48 -1.33 -4.32 -2.29
N HIS A 49 -0.37 -4.82 -3.06
CA HIS A 49 -0.55 -5.56 -4.29
C HIS A 49 -0.51 -7.07 -4.05
N THR A 50 -1.16 -7.82 -4.94
CA THR A 50 -1.50 -9.22 -4.73
C THR A 50 -0.30 -10.14 -4.57
N PHE A 51 0.75 -9.96 -5.37
CA PHE A 51 1.88 -10.88 -5.45
C PHE A 51 3.12 -10.31 -4.75
N GLY A 52 3.81 -11.15 -3.98
CA GLY A 52 5.19 -10.92 -3.52
C GLY A 52 6.23 -11.20 -4.60
N ASP A 53 5.94 -10.81 -5.85
CA ASP A 53 6.80 -11.05 -7.00
C ASP A 53 7.40 -9.72 -7.47
N ASN A 54 8.74 -9.69 -7.56
CA ASN A 54 9.51 -8.53 -8.02
C ASN A 54 10.47 -8.90 -9.18
N THR A 55 10.20 -10.01 -9.89
CA THR A 55 11.04 -10.53 -10.99
C THR A 55 11.19 -9.56 -12.16
N ASN A 56 10.16 -8.75 -12.41
CA ASN A 56 10.18 -7.61 -13.34
C ASN A 56 9.83 -6.31 -12.60
N GLY A 57 10.53 -6.06 -11.49
CA GLY A 57 10.28 -4.93 -10.60
C GLY A 57 8.83 -4.88 -10.11
N CYS A 58 8.38 -3.67 -9.75
CA CYS A 58 7.06 -3.46 -9.15
C CYS A 58 5.87 -3.80 -10.05
N THR A 59 6.11 -4.01 -11.34
CA THR A 59 5.10 -4.51 -12.29
C THR A 59 4.62 -5.91 -11.90
N SER A 60 5.53 -6.77 -11.43
CA SER A 60 5.23 -8.18 -11.13
C SER A 60 4.35 -8.37 -9.89
N ALA A 61 4.22 -7.32 -9.06
CA ALA A 61 3.35 -7.33 -7.90
C ALA A 61 1.86 -7.51 -8.26
N GLY A 62 1.46 -7.32 -9.52
CA GLY A 62 0.10 -7.53 -10.00
C GLY A 62 -0.87 -6.40 -9.61
N PRO A 63 -2.19 -6.66 -9.54
CA PRO A 63 -3.19 -5.66 -9.13
C PRO A 63 -3.22 -5.49 -7.60
N HIS A 64 -4.04 -4.54 -7.13
CA HIS A 64 -4.31 -4.38 -5.70
C HIS A 64 -4.85 -5.68 -5.11
N PHE A 65 -4.51 -5.97 -3.86
CA PHE A 65 -4.96 -7.17 -3.18
C PHE A 65 -6.48 -7.10 -2.90
N ASN A 66 -7.24 -7.94 -3.62
CA ASN A 66 -8.70 -7.90 -3.61
C ASN A 66 -9.32 -9.32 -3.50
N PRO A 67 -9.24 -9.96 -2.33
CA PRO A 67 -9.80 -11.31 -2.14
C PRO A 67 -11.33 -11.34 -2.20
N HIS A 68 -12.00 -10.18 -2.17
CA HIS A 68 -13.46 -10.07 -2.09
C HIS A 68 -14.11 -9.62 -3.41
N GLY A 69 -13.34 -9.38 -4.48
CA GLY A 69 -13.87 -8.94 -5.77
C GLY A 69 -14.61 -7.60 -5.71
N LYS A 70 -14.20 -6.68 -4.82
CA LYS A 70 -14.77 -5.32 -4.72
C LYS A 70 -14.13 -4.39 -5.76
N THR A 71 -14.72 -3.21 -5.98
CA THR A 71 -14.05 -2.12 -6.68
C THR A 71 -13.09 -1.39 -5.76
N HIS A 72 -12.15 -0.64 -6.34
CA HIS A 72 -11.25 0.26 -5.63
C HIS A 72 -12.03 1.37 -4.89
N GLY A 73 -11.51 1.83 -3.75
CA GLY A 73 -12.12 2.91 -2.96
C GLY A 73 -11.20 3.47 -1.87
N ALA A 74 -11.69 4.48 -1.14
CA ALA A 74 -10.94 5.06 -0.03
C ALA A 74 -10.84 4.10 1.16
N PRO A 75 -9.84 4.27 2.06
CA PRO A 75 -9.74 3.43 3.25
C PRO A 75 -10.99 3.44 4.17
N SER A 76 -11.72 4.55 4.18
CA SER A 76 -12.95 4.71 4.94
C SER A 76 -14.17 4.03 4.31
N ASP A 77 -14.09 3.65 3.03
CA ASP A 77 -15.24 3.19 2.27
C ASP A 77 -15.53 1.70 2.55
N ALA A 78 -16.81 1.34 2.63
CA ALA A 78 -17.22 -0.06 2.81
C ALA A 78 -16.93 -0.92 1.56
N VAL A 79 -16.88 -0.27 0.39
CA VAL A 79 -16.51 -0.89 -0.89
C VAL A 79 -15.11 -0.39 -1.27
N ARG A 80 -14.13 -1.26 -1.07
CA ARG A 80 -12.72 -1.05 -1.38
C ARG A 80 -12.03 -2.40 -1.54
N HIS A 81 -10.87 -2.42 -2.16
CA HIS A 81 -9.97 -3.57 -2.03
C HIS A 81 -9.37 -3.63 -0.62
N VAL A 82 -8.94 -4.82 -0.20
CA VAL A 82 -8.23 -4.99 1.08
C VAL A 82 -6.91 -4.21 1.06
N GLY A 83 -6.26 -4.14 -0.11
CA GLY A 83 -4.99 -3.43 -0.27
C GLY A 83 -5.07 -1.91 -0.42
N ASP A 84 -6.25 -1.29 -0.42
CA ASP A 84 -6.39 0.15 -0.71
C ASP A 84 -6.09 1.01 0.52
N LEU A 85 -4.85 1.49 0.72
CA LEU A 85 -4.51 2.35 1.88
C LEU A 85 -4.62 3.86 1.58
N GLY A 86 -5.10 4.22 0.39
CA GLY A 86 -5.33 5.60 -0.02
C GLY A 86 -4.03 6.35 -0.31
N ASN A 87 -3.94 7.60 0.14
CA ASN A 87 -2.78 8.45 -0.11
C ASN A 87 -1.92 8.66 1.14
N ILE A 88 -0.60 8.61 0.97
CA ILE A 88 0.36 9.21 1.91
C ILE A 88 0.66 10.64 1.49
N LYS A 89 0.85 11.53 2.48
CA LYS A 89 1.21 12.93 2.26
C LYS A 89 2.70 13.13 2.38
N THR A 90 3.28 13.91 1.47
CA THR A 90 4.71 14.24 1.47
C THR A 90 4.94 15.68 1.91
N ASP A 91 6.01 15.89 2.67
CA ASP A 91 6.47 17.22 3.09
C ASP A 91 7.18 17.97 1.96
N ALA A 92 7.68 19.18 2.26
CA ALA A 92 8.40 20.02 1.31
C ALA A 92 9.76 19.44 0.86
N GLN A 93 10.22 18.35 1.48
CA GLN A 93 11.43 17.62 1.14
C GLN A 93 11.12 16.27 0.45
N GLY A 94 9.85 15.95 0.23
CA GLY A 94 9.42 14.69 -0.38
C GLY A 94 9.43 13.49 0.58
N ASN A 95 9.45 13.73 1.90
CA ASN A 95 9.32 12.68 2.90
C ASN A 95 7.85 12.49 3.30
N ALA A 96 7.44 11.24 3.45
CA ALA A 96 6.15 10.85 4.01
C ALA A 96 6.42 9.99 5.26
N LYS A 97 5.98 10.47 6.42
CA LYS A 97 6.03 9.74 7.69
C LYS A 97 4.65 9.75 8.31
N GLY A 98 4.17 8.58 8.76
CA GLY A 98 2.84 8.48 9.31
C GLY A 98 2.50 7.07 9.78
N SER A 99 1.28 6.94 10.32
CA SER A 99 0.73 5.67 10.75
C SER A 99 -0.79 5.67 10.58
N VAL A 100 -1.36 4.49 10.33
CA VAL A 100 -2.80 4.26 10.25
C VAL A 100 -3.17 2.92 10.89
N GLN A 101 -4.37 2.81 11.44
CA GLN A 101 -4.96 1.52 11.78
C GLN A 101 -5.98 1.13 10.72
N ASP A 102 -5.85 -0.09 10.19
CA ASP A 102 -6.75 -0.63 9.19
C ASP A 102 -7.33 -1.97 9.66
N SER A 103 -8.65 -2.13 9.51
CA SER A 103 -9.40 -3.31 9.94
C SER A 103 -9.51 -4.41 8.87
N HIS A 104 -9.18 -4.11 7.62
CA HIS A 104 -9.23 -5.02 6.47
C HIS A 104 -7.87 -5.67 6.22
N VAL A 105 -6.78 -4.92 6.36
CA VAL A 105 -5.41 -5.46 6.30
C VAL A 105 -5.19 -6.37 7.51
N LYS A 106 -4.67 -7.57 7.24
CA LYS A 106 -4.40 -8.59 8.25
C LYS A 106 -3.01 -9.17 8.05
N LEU A 107 -2.32 -9.48 9.13
CA LEU A 107 -1.11 -10.31 9.14
C LEU A 107 -1.42 -11.78 9.46
N ILE A 108 -2.58 -12.05 10.07
CA ILE A 108 -3.03 -13.37 10.52
C ILE A 108 -4.28 -13.78 9.74
N GLY A 109 -4.40 -15.07 9.41
CA GLY A 109 -5.58 -15.64 8.75
C GLY A 109 -5.45 -15.74 7.22
N PRO A 110 -6.52 -16.19 6.53
CA PRO A 110 -6.48 -16.53 5.10
C PRO A 110 -6.25 -15.33 4.17
N HIS A 111 -6.55 -14.12 4.64
CA HIS A 111 -6.32 -12.87 3.90
C HIS A 111 -5.05 -12.14 4.35
N SER A 112 -4.09 -12.86 4.93
CA SER A 112 -2.82 -12.27 5.33
C SER A 112 -2.13 -11.55 4.16
N VAL A 113 -1.52 -10.41 4.46
CA VAL A 113 -0.69 -9.64 3.54
C VAL A 113 0.79 -10.02 3.61
N VAL A 114 1.19 -10.90 4.52
CA VAL A 114 2.55 -11.45 4.54
C VAL A 114 2.83 -12.19 3.23
N GLY A 115 3.99 -11.92 2.63
CA GLY A 115 4.37 -12.45 1.32
C GLY A 115 3.73 -11.72 0.13
N ARG A 116 3.00 -10.62 0.36
CA ARG A 116 2.50 -9.70 -0.68
C ARG A 116 3.41 -8.50 -0.83
N THR A 117 3.06 -7.54 -1.67
CA THR A 117 3.92 -6.38 -1.96
C THR A 117 3.26 -5.07 -1.56
N VAL A 118 3.97 -4.18 -0.88
CA VAL A 118 3.56 -2.78 -0.77
C VAL A 118 4.09 -2.02 -1.98
N VAL A 119 3.29 -1.12 -2.53
CA VAL A 119 3.67 -0.21 -3.61
C VAL A 119 3.35 1.22 -3.19
N VAL A 120 4.32 2.11 -3.40
CA VAL A 120 4.09 3.57 -3.42
C VAL A 120 4.02 3.98 -4.87
N HIS A 121 2.95 4.67 -5.25
CA HIS A 121 2.73 5.14 -6.60
C HIS A 121 3.32 6.54 -6.83
N ALA A 122 3.60 6.88 -8.08
CA ALA A 122 4.10 8.20 -8.47
C ALA A 122 3.01 9.27 -8.50
N GLY A 123 1.74 8.89 -8.69
CA GLY A 123 0.59 9.78 -8.74
C GLY A 123 -0.27 9.72 -7.48
N THR A 124 -1.24 10.63 -7.43
CA THR A 124 -2.29 10.66 -6.40
C THR A 124 -3.37 9.64 -6.73
N ASP A 125 -3.77 8.87 -5.73
CA ASP A 125 -4.94 8.01 -5.79
C ASP A 125 -6.23 8.86 -5.71
N ASP A 126 -7.11 8.73 -6.69
CA ASP A 126 -8.40 9.41 -6.76
C ASP A 126 -9.51 8.75 -5.91
N LEU A 127 -9.18 7.65 -5.23
CA LEU A 127 -10.01 6.91 -4.28
C LEU A 127 -11.30 6.36 -4.89
N GLY A 128 -11.28 6.03 -6.18
CA GLY A 128 -12.45 5.52 -6.91
C GLY A 128 -13.43 6.61 -7.33
N LYS A 129 -13.04 7.89 -7.25
CA LYS A 129 -13.92 9.05 -7.48
C LYS A 129 -13.58 9.84 -8.74
N GLY A 130 -12.70 9.30 -9.60
CA GLY A 130 -12.26 9.93 -10.85
C GLY A 130 -13.27 9.83 -12.00
N GLY A 131 -14.36 9.07 -11.86
CA GLY A 131 -15.46 9.01 -12.84
C GLY A 131 -15.13 8.23 -14.13
N ASN A 132 -14.05 7.45 -14.14
CA ASN A 132 -13.66 6.56 -15.25
C ASN A 132 -13.47 5.12 -14.76
N GLU A 133 -13.39 4.16 -15.67
CA GLU A 133 -13.24 2.73 -15.30
C GLU A 133 -11.94 2.44 -14.55
N GLU A 134 -10.88 3.17 -14.85
CA GLU A 134 -9.56 2.96 -14.25
C GLU A 134 -9.53 3.42 -12.79
N SER A 135 -10.32 4.44 -12.44
CA SER A 135 -10.53 4.90 -11.07
C SER A 135 -11.05 3.77 -10.19
N LEU A 136 -12.01 2.98 -10.69
CA LEU A 136 -12.56 1.82 -9.97
C LEU A 136 -11.61 0.62 -9.88
N LYS A 137 -10.44 0.67 -10.53
CA LYS A 137 -9.44 -0.42 -10.55
C LYS A 137 -8.17 -0.04 -9.77
N THR A 138 -7.63 1.14 -10.02
CA THR A 138 -6.29 1.54 -9.55
C THR A 138 -6.26 2.93 -8.92
N GLY A 139 -7.41 3.60 -8.84
CA GLY A 139 -7.48 4.98 -8.37
C GLY A 139 -6.73 5.97 -9.27
N ASN A 140 -6.39 5.59 -10.50
CA ASN A 140 -5.55 6.37 -11.41
C ASN A 140 -4.18 6.81 -10.80
N ALA A 141 -3.68 6.09 -9.79
CA ALA A 141 -2.45 6.47 -9.07
C ALA A 141 -1.16 6.35 -9.91
N GLY A 142 -1.22 5.73 -11.08
CA GLY A 142 -0.15 5.76 -12.07
C GLY A 142 1.04 4.83 -11.75
N PRO A 143 2.27 5.20 -12.19
CA PRO A 143 3.46 4.35 -12.10
C PRO A 143 3.86 3.92 -10.69
N ARG A 144 4.73 2.91 -10.59
CA ARG A 144 5.16 2.25 -9.34
C ARG A 144 6.66 2.48 -9.07
N PRO A 145 7.08 3.66 -8.58
CA PRO A 145 8.49 4.00 -8.38
C PRO A 145 9.21 3.15 -7.33
N ALA A 146 8.50 2.62 -6.34
CA ALA A 146 9.08 1.75 -5.32
C ALA A 146 8.07 0.74 -4.79
N CYS A 147 8.58 -0.44 -4.46
CA CYS A 147 7.81 -1.51 -3.87
C CYS A 147 8.69 -2.43 -3.01
N GLY A 148 8.06 -3.31 -2.24
CA GLY A 148 8.77 -4.29 -1.44
C GLY A 148 7.86 -5.40 -0.96
N VAL A 149 8.41 -6.61 -0.83
CA VAL A 149 7.67 -7.75 -0.29
C VAL A 149 7.56 -7.61 1.23
N ILE A 150 6.37 -7.89 1.76
CA ILE A 150 6.05 -7.88 3.19
C ILE A 150 6.60 -9.17 3.80
N GLY A 151 7.67 -9.05 4.58
CA GLY A 151 8.30 -10.16 5.32
C GLY A 151 7.92 -10.16 6.79
N VAL A 152 7.97 -11.33 7.42
CA VAL A 152 7.79 -11.46 8.88
C VAL A 152 8.92 -10.73 9.62
N ALA A 153 8.58 -10.05 10.72
CA ALA A 153 9.52 -9.33 11.59
C ALA A 153 9.38 -9.75 13.06
N ASN A 154 10.37 -9.37 13.89
CA ASN A 154 10.42 -9.64 15.34
C ASN A 154 10.05 -8.41 16.20
#